data_AF-X1TJ44-F1
#
_entry.id   AF-X1TJ44-F1
#
_cell.length_a   1.000
_cell.length_b   1.000
_cell.length_c   1.000
_cell.angle_alpha   90.00
_cell.angle_beta   90.00
_cell.angle_gamma   90.00
#
_symmetry.space_group_name_H-M   'P 1'
#
loop_
_entity.id
_entity.type
_entity.pdbx_description
1 polymer ?
#
loop_
_entity_poly.entity_id
_entity_poly.type
_entity_poly.pdbx_seq_one_letter_code
_entity_poly.pdbx_strand_id
1 'polypeptide(L)'
;EIIKALLSYYGDVLDESEVNNYAINILRRILCPVFKDSIERGTRGSLEKLKPEERLISGAKFIISSGYLPQIYCMMIAAAIEINKKEGRLRGSLERILSDYCQLEADKDKRIIELVKKNRRTISSVAV
;
A
#
# COMPACT_ATOMS: atom_id res chain seq x y z
N GLU A 1 -10.26 1.56 4.97
CA GLU A 1 -10.10 0.12 4.64
C GLU A 1 -9.40 -0.65 5.76
N ILE A 2 -8.19 -0.28 6.18
CA ILE A 2 -7.42 -1.04 7.19
C ILE A 2 -8.09 -1.14 8.56
N ILE A 3 -8.68 -0.05 9.09
CA ILE A 3 -9.39 -0.08 10.39
C ILE A 3 -10.54 -1.10 10.36
N LYS A 4 -11.33 -1.10 9.27
CA LYS A 4 -12.42 -2.07 9.10
C LYS A 4 -11.90 -3.50 9.06
N ALA A 5 -10.80 -3.74 8.34
CA ALA A 5 -10.17 -5.06 8.28
C ALA A 5 -9.62 -5.51 9.65
N LEU A 6 -9.01 -4.59 10.41
CA LEU A 6 -8.50 -4.87 11.77
C LEU A 6 -9.63 -5.21 12.74
N LEU A 7 -10.68 -4.39 12.80
CA LEU A 7 -11.81 -4.62 13.70
C LEU A 7 -12.62 -5.86 13.32
N SER A 8 -12.70 -6.19 12.02
CA SER A 8 -13.35 -7.42 11.58
C SER A 8 -12.56 -8.68 11.94
N TYR A 9 -11.22 -8.61 11.99
CA TYR A 9 -10.36 -9.77 12.24
C TYR A 9 -10.01 -9.94 13.71
N TYR A 10 -9.83 -8.83 14.44
CA TYR A 10 -9.39 -8.79 15.84
C TYR A 10 -10.42 -8.10 16.75
N GLY A 11 -11.71 -8.11 16.39
CA GLY A 11 -12.75 -7.38 17.12
C GLY A 11 -13.01 -7.89 18.54
N ASP A 12 -12.50 -9.07 18.88
CA ASP A 12 -12.48 -9.64 20.23
C ASP A 12 -11.39 -9.05 21.13
N VAL A 13 -10.33 -8.47 20.54
CA VAL A 13 -9.17 -7.92 21.25
C VAL A 13 -9.08 -6.40 21.12
N LEU A 14 -9.51 -5.84 19.99
CA LEU A 14 -9.38 -4.41 19.69
C LEU A 14 -10.67 -3.66 19.99
N ASP A 15 -10.57 -2.62 20.79
CA ASP A 15 -11.64 -1.64 20.94
C ASP A 15 -11.68 -0.66 19.75
N GLU A 16 -12.88 -0.46 19.20
CA GLU A 16 -13.08 0.42 18.04
C GLU A 16 -12.68 1.87 18.34
N SER A 17 -12.97 2.38 19.53
CA SER A 17 -12.64 3.74 19.92
C SER A 17 -11.13 3.92 20.06
N GLU A 18 -10.44 2.95 20.67
CA GLU A 18 -8.98 2.94 20.78
C GLU A 18 -8.29 2.93 19.41
N VAL A 19 -8.74 2.08 18.48
CA VAL A 19 -8.17 2.01 17.13
C VAL A 19 -8.39 3.32 16.37
N ASN A 20 -9.58 3.90 16.46
CA ASN A 20 -9.88 5.19 15.83
C ASN A 20 -9.05 6.34 16.44
N ASN A 21 -8.91 6.38 17.76
CA ASN A 21 -8.06 7.35 18.45
C ASN A 21 -6.59 7.19 18.07
N TYR A 22 -6.12 5.96 17.92
CA TYR A 22 -4.77 5.69 17.45
C TYR A 22 -4.54 6.23 16.03
N ALA A 23 -5.50 6.06 15.13
CA ALA A 23 -5.41 6.62 13.78
C ALA A 23 -5.29 8.16 13.78
N ILE A 24 -6.07 8.85 14.64
CA ILE A 24 -5.96 10.30 14.83
C ILE A 24 -4.56 10.68 15.37
N ASN A 25 -4.03 9.91 16.31
CA ASN A 25 -2.69 10.14 16.85
C ASN A 25 -1.59 9.97 15.79
N ILE A 26 -1.71 8.99 14.87
CA ILE A 26 -0.81 8.86 13.72
C ILE A 26 -0.89 10.09 12.81
N LEU A 27 -2.09 10.58 12.49
CA LEU A 27 -2.25 11.78 11.67
C LEU A 27 -1.59 13.00 12.33
N ARG A 28 -1.76 13.18 13.65
CA ARG A 28 -1.10 14.26 14.40
C ARG A 28 0.42 14.18 14.33
N ARG A 29 0.99 12.97 14.35
CA ARG A 29 2.45 12.77 14.19
C ARG A 29 2.94 13.16 12.81
N ILE A 30 2.19 12.80 11.77
CA ILE A 30 2.52 13.13 10.37
C ILE A 30 2.41 14.63 10.13
N LEU A 31 1.37 15.28 10.66
CA LEU A 31 1.09 16.71 10.48
C LEU A 31 1.81 17.62 11.48
N CYS A 32 2.73 17.07 12.28
CA CYS A 32 3.42 17.80 13.31
C CYS A 32 4.33 18.88 12.68
N PRO A 33 4.16 20.18 12.99
CA PRO A 33 4.88 21.26 12.30
C PRO A 33 6.38 21.29 12.60
N VAL A 34 6.80 20.68 13.72
CA VAL A 34 8.21 20.51 14.07
C VAL A 34 8.82 19.28 13.41
N PHE A 35 8.00 18.34 12.92
CA PHE A 35 8.43 17.14 12.23
C PHE A 35 8.67 17.43 10.74
N LYS A 36 9.83 18.01 10.44
CA LYS A 36 10.27 18.39 9.09
C LYS A 36 10.84 17.19 8.32
N ASP A 37 10.06 16.11 8.22
CA ASP A 37 10.42 14.95 7.40
C ASP A 37 10.33 15.30 5.92
N SER A 38 11.35 14.96 5.15
CA SER A 38 11.32 15.20 3.71
C SER A 38 10.54 14.08 3.02
N ILE A 39 9.88 14.41 1.91
CA ILE A 39 9.22 13.40 1.08
C ILE A 39 10.22 12.31 0.65
N GLU A 40 11.45 12.71 0.30
CA GLU A 40 12.53 11.78 -0.06
C GLU A 40 12.83 10.76 1.05
N ARG A 41 12.92 11.21 2.31
CA ARG A 41 13.13 10.29 3.44
C ARG A 41 11.91 9.40 3.67
N GLY A 42 10.69 9.93 3.50
CA GLY A 42 9.44 9.16 3.59
C GLY A 42 9.31 8.08 2.52
N THR A 43 9.72 8.38 1.28
CA THR A 43 9.67 7.46 0.13
C THR A 43 10.89 6.53 0.05
N ARG A 44 11.96 6.82 0.80
CA ARG A 44 13.15 5.96 0.88
C ARG A 44 12.79 4.51 1.15
N GLY A 45 13.46 3.62 0.43
CA GLY A 45 13.23 2.18 0.53
C GLY A 45 11.85 1.76 0.03
N SER A 46 11.24 2.53 -0.87
CA SER A 46 9.93 2.19 -1.47
C SER A 46 9.97 0.90 -2.28
N LEU A 47 11.14 0.52 -2.80
CA LEU A 47 11.32 -0.76 -3.49
C LEU A 47 11.20 -1.92 -2.51
N GLU A 48 11.90 -1.86 -1.37
CA GLU A 48 11.85 -2.88 -0.33
C GLU A 48 10.44 -3.03 0.23
N LYS A 49 9.70 -1.91 0.38
CA LYS A 49 8.30 -1.92 0.84
C LYS A 49 7.35 -2.68 -0.10
N LEU A 50 7.76 -2.99 -1.34
CA LEU A 50 7.00 -3.81 -2.30
C LEU A 50 7.26 -5.32 -2.18
N LYS A 51 8.15 -5.75 -1.28
CA LYS A 51 8.36 -7.18 -1.02
C LYS A 51 7.09 -7.83 -0.45
N PRO A 52 6.90 -9.15 -0.62
CA PRO A 52 5.65 -9.83 -0.26
C PRO A 52 5.28 -9.70 1.23
N GLU A 53 6.27 -9.87 2.10
CA GLU A 53 6.11 -9.79 3.56
C GLU A 53 6.14 -8.36 4.10
N GLU A 54 6.42 -7.38 3.24
CA GLU A 54 6.49 -5.99 3.64
C GLU A 54 5.11 -5.34 3.63
N ARG A 55 5.03 -4.22 4.35
CA ARG A 55 3.75 -3.59 4.74
C ARG A 55 2.77 -3.33 3.59
N LEU A 56 3.22 -3.06 2.36
CA LEU A 56 2.31 -2.74 1.26
C LEU A 56 1.61 -3.99 0.72
N ILE A 57 2.36 -5.06 0.45
CA ILE A 57 1.79 -6.29 -0.11
C ILE A 57 1.03 -7.06 0.97
N SER A 58 1.65 -7.29 2.13
CA SER A 58 1.00 -7.95 3.27
C SER A 58 -0.26 -7.21 3.72
N GLY A 59 -0.23 -5.88 3.77
CA GLY A 59 -1.39 -5.06 4.11
C GLY A 59 -2.53 -5.17 3.09
N ALA A 60 -2.22 -5.19 1.79
CA ALA A 60 -3.23 -5.38 0.75
C ALA A 60 -3.87 -6.79 0.82
N LYS A 61 -3.05 -7.83 1.03
CA LYS A 61 -3.51 -9.21 1.22
C LYS A 61 -4.40 -9.34 2.46
N PHE A 62 -3.97 -8.77 3.59
CA PHE A 62 -4.74 -8.78 4.83
C PHE A 62 -6.11 -8.13 4.69
N ILE A 63 -6.18 -6.95 4.06
CA ILE A 63 -7.45 -6.24 3.86
C ILE A 63 -8.42 -7.07 3.01
N ILE A 64 -7.93 -7.73 1.95
CA ILE A 64 -8.74 -8.64 1.12
C ILE A 64 -9.18 -9.88 1.89
N SER A 65 -8.30 -10.51 2.65
CA SER A 65 -8.66 -11.69 3.42
C SER A 65 -9.74 -11.38 4.47
N SER A 66 -9.81 -10.14 4.95
CA SER A 66 -10.88 -9.67 5.85
C SER A 66 -12.15 -9.21 5.11
N GLY A 67 -12.29 -9.45 3.81
CA GLY A 67 -13.50 -9.14 3.05
C GLY A 67 -13.62 -7.68 2.56
N TYR A 68 -12.56 -6.88 2.63
CA TYR A 68 -12.55 -5.49 2.19
C TYR A 68 -11.67 -5.26 0.97
N LEU A 69 -11.89 -4.16 0.24
CA LEU A 69 -11.05 -3.79 -0.89
C LEU A 69 -9.90 -2.86 -0.47
N PRO A 70 -8.63 -3.18 -0.79
CA PRO A 70 -7.45 -2.39 -0.45
C PRO A 70 -7.19 -1.30 -1.50
N GLN A 71 -8.10 -0.34 -1.63
CA GLN A 71 -8.01 0.68 -2.67
C GLN A 71 -6.78 1.57 -2.49
N ILE A 72 -6.57 2.07 -1.27
CA ILE A 72 -5.46 2.97 -0.96
C ILE A 72 -4.14 2.22 -0.97
N TYR A 73 -4.10 0.99 -0.44
CA TYR A 73 -2.92 0.14 -0.53
C TYR A 73 -2.51 -0.17 -1.98
N CYS A 74 -3.47 -0.51 -2.86
CA CYS A 74 -3.17 -0.74 -4.27
C CYS A 74 -2.70 0.52 -4.99
N MET A 75 -3.20 1.70 -4.61
CA MET A 75 -2.70 2.98 -5.11
C MET A 75 -1.25 3.24 -4.65
N MET A 76 -0.93 2.97 -3.39
CA MET A 76 0.43 3.09 -2.86
C MET A 76 1.41 2.12 -3.54
N ILE A 77 0.99 0.87 -3.81
CA ILE A 77 1.78 -0.11 -4.57
C ILE A 77 2.06 0.43 -5.98
N ALA A 78 1.04 0.93 -6.69
CA ALA A 78 1.21 1.50 -8.02
C ALA A 78 2.18 2.70 -8.01
N ALA A 79 2.05 3.60 -7.04
CA ALA A 79 2.93 4.75 -6.88
C ALA A 79 4.37 4.35 -6.59
N ALA A 80 4.59 3.38 -5.69
CA ALA A 80 5.93 2.87 -5.37
C ALA A 80 6.60 2.23 -6.60
N ILE A 81 5.85 1.51 -7.42
CA ILE A 81 6.36 0.95 -8.68
C ILE A 81 6.81 2.09 -9.63
N GLU A 82 5.98 3.10 -9.84
CA GLU A 82 6.32 4.22 -10.73
C GLU A 82 7.51 5.05 -10.25
N ILE A 83 7.61 5.32 -8.95
CA ILE A 83 8.76 5.99 -8.33
C ILE A 83 10.04 5.20 -8.63
N ASN A 84 10.04 3.88 -8.37
CA ASN A 84 11.24 3.06 -8.56
C ASN A 84 11.58 2.81 -10.03
N LYS A 85 10.60 2.85 -10.94
CA LYS A 85 10.84 2.85 -12.38
C LYS A 85 11.49 4.15 -12.84
N LYS A 86 10.98 5.29 -12.38
CA LYS A 86 11.54 6.63 -12.70
C LYS A 86 12.97 6.79 -12.19
N GLU A 87 13.27 6.26 -11.02
CA GLU A 87 14.61 6.27 -10.42
C GLU A 87 15.53 5.17 -10.96
N GLY A 88 15.08 4.36 -11.93
CA GLY A 88 15.88 3.32 -12.57
C GLY A 88 16.17 2.08 -11.71
N ARG A 89 15.64 2.02 -10.48
CA ARG A 89 15.81 0.90 -9.52
C ARG A 89 14.94 -0.31 -9.84
N LEU A 90 13.89 -0.13 -10.62
CA LEU A 90 12.97 -1.19 -11.02
C LEU A 90 12.73 -1.15 -12.53
N ARG A 91 12.78 -2.29 -13.20
CA ARG A 91 12.63 -2.41 -14.66
C ARG A 91 11.66 -3.52 -15.02
N GLY A 92 11.08 -3.44 -16.22
CA GLY A 92 10.16 -4.45 -16.75
C GLY A 92 8.70 -3.99 -16.86
N SER A 93 7.87 -4.91 -17.35
CA SER A 93 6.42 -4.73 -17.40
C SER A 93 5.81 -4.76 -16.01
N LEU A 94 4.65 -4.13 -15.85
CA LEU A 94 3.93 -4.16 -14.57
C LEU A 94 3.62 -5.60 -14.17
N GLU A 95 3.22 -6.44 -15.12
CA GLU A 95 2.90 -7.86 -14.92
C GLU A 95 4.07 -8.62 -14.29
N ARG A 96 5.29 -8.47 -14.85
CA ARG A 96 6.49 -9.13 -14.30
C ARG A 96 6.87 -8.57 -12.93
N ILE A 97 6.72 -7.27 -12.72
CA ILE A 97 6.99 -6.67 -11.41
C ILE A 97 6.04 -7.26 -10.34
N LEU A 98 4.75 -7.33 -10.63
CA LEU A 98 3.76 -7.85 -9.69
C LEU A 98 3.93 -9.36 -9.43
N SER A 99 4.25 -10.13 -10.47
CA SER A 99 4.51 -11.57 -10.37
C SER A 99 5.83 -11.87 -9.67
N ASP A 100 6.93 -11.32 -10.17
CA ASP A 100 8.27 -11.81 -9.84
C ASP A 100 8.85 -11.10 -8.61
N TYR A 101 8.62 -9.79 -8.50
CA TYR A 101 9.14 -8.99 -7.38
C TYR A 101 8.15 -8.96 -6.20
N CYS A 102 6.88 -8.68 -6.46
CA CYS A 102 5.86 -8.61 -5.41
C CYS A 102 5.27 -9.97 -5.02
N GLN A 103 5.56 -11.04 -5.79
CA GLN A 103 5.05 -12.41 -5.59
C GLN A 103 3.53 -12.46 -5.42
N LEU A 104 2.82 -11.70 -6.27
CA LEU A 104 1.36 -11.79 -6.36
C LEU A 104 0.97 -12.92 -7.31
N GLU A 105 0.24 -13.90 -6.80
CA GLU A 105 -0.24 -15.04 -7.58
C GLU A 105 -1.46 -14.65 -8.41
N ALA A 106 -1.46 -14.94 -9.71
CA ALA A 106 -2.48 -14.45 -10.64
C ALA A 106 -3.93 -14.77 -10.21
N ASP A 107 -4.18 -15.97 -9.71
CA ASP A 107 -5.52 -16.41 -9.32
C ASP A 107 -5.91 -15.95 -7.91
N LYS A 108 -5.01 -16.12 -6.93
CA LYS A 108 -5.29 -15.75 -5.53
C LYS A 108 -5.33 -14.23 -5.32
N ASP A 109 -4.43 -13.51 -5.98
CA ASP A 109 -4.25 -12.06 -5.82
C ASP A 109 -4.87 -11.26 -6.97
N LYS A 110 -5.72 -11.89 -7.80
CA LYS A 110 -6.35 -11.28 -8.98
C LYS A 110 -6.91 -9.89 -8.71
N ARG A 111 -7.62 -9.73 -7.59
CA ARG A 111 -8.27 -8.46 -7.24
C ARG A 111 -7.28 -7.36 -6.88
N ILE A 112 -6.17 -7.69 -6.20
CA ILE A 112 -5.07 -6.76 -5.93
C ILE A 112 -4.45 -6.33 -7.26
N ILE A 113 -4.13 -7.29 -8.11
CA ILE A 113 -3.50 -7.06 -9.42
C ILE A 113 -4.36 -6.13 -10.28
N GLU A 114 -5.67 -6.37 -10.37
CA GLU A 114 -6.62 -5.51 -11.08
C GLU A 114 -6.64 -4.08 -10.53
N LEU A 115 -6.69 -3.91 -9.21
CA LEU A 115 -6.72 -2.60 -8.57
C LEU A 115 -5.40 -1.84 -8.77
N VAL A 116 -4.25 -2.51 -8.68
CA VAL A 116 -2.95 -1.90 -8.96
C VAL A 116 -2.86 -1.45 -10.42
N LYS A 117 -3.28 -2.31 -11.37
CA LYS A 117 -3.34 -1.98 -12.80
C LYS A 117 -4.22 -0.76 -13.07
N LYS A 118 -5.41 -0.70 -12.44
CA LYS A 118 -6.33 0.44 -12.54
C LYS A 118 -5.69 1.72 -12.01
N ASN A 119 -5.16 1.70 -10.79
CA ASN A 119 -4.55 2.87 -10.16
C ASN A 119 -3.33 3.39 -10.92
N ARG A 120 -2.51 2.50 -11.47
CA ARG A 120 -1.36 2.90 -12.30
C ARG A 120 -1.80 3.74 -13.50
N ARG A 121 -2.88 3.36 -14.20
CA ARG A 121 -3.40 4.15 -15.33
C ARG A 121 -3.79 5.56 -14.91
N THR A 122 -4.42 5.69 -13.74
CA THR A 122 -4.78 7.00 -13.16
C THR A 122 -3.55 7.83 -12.83
N ILE A 123 -2.53 7.24 -12.18
CA ILE A 123 -1.29 7.95 -11.84
C ILE A 123 -0.58 8.42 -13.11
N SER A 124 -0.47 7.56 -14.13
CA SER A 124 0.15 7.92 -15.40
C SER A 124 -0.61 9.00 -16.16
N SER A 125 -1.94 9.11 -16.02
CA SER A 125 -2.72 10.17 -16.68
C SER A 125 -2.59 11.55 -16.02
N VAL A 126 -2.17 11.62 -14.75
CA VAL A 126 -2.00 12.88 -14.01
C VAL A 126 -0.57 13.41 -14.11
N ALA A 127 0.38 12.57 -14.52
CA ALA A 127 1.80 12.93 -14.67
C ALA A 127 2.16 13.50 -16.06
N VAL A 128 1.15 13.89 -16.85
CA VAL A 128 1.29 14.55 -18.17
C VAL A 128 1.09 16.04 -18.02
#